data_AF-A0A7V2APR6-F1
#
_entry.id   AF-A0A7V2APR6-F1
#
_cell.length_a   1.000
_cell.length_b   1.000
_cell.length_c   1.000
_cell.angle_alpha   90.00
_cell.angle_beta   90.00
_cell.angle_gamma   90.00
#
_symmetry.space_group_name_H-M   'P 1'
#
loop_
_entity.id
_entity.type
_entity.pdbx_description
1 polymer ?
#
loop_
_entity_poly.entity_id
_entity_poly.type
_entity_poly.pdbx_seq_one_letter_code
_entity_poly.pdbx_strand_id
1 'polypeptide(L)'
;MVGNIIENNMVTISGKIASNVEFSHEVYGEGFYYFMLDVPRLSNSYDRIPVTISERLIDKQKLIIGKVVEIEGQFRSYNSFSNEGNRLLLTVFARELEFLEDEKKIKNPNQIYLNGYICKRPVYRTTPFGREITDLLLAVNRPYNKSDYIPCIAWGRNARYSESLSVGDNVKIWGRIQSREYQKKLESGEVLTKTAFEISVSKMEMGSKSNKEEEPIQEQEDDEIQENNME
;
A
#
# COMPACT_ATOMS: atom_id res chain seq x y z
N MET A 1 21.02 3.55 -7.08
CA MET A 1 19.68 4.13 -6.84
C MET A 1 18.68 3.07 -6.35
N VAL A 2 19.11 2.13 -5.47
CA VAL A 2 18.27 1.01 -4.95
C VAL A 2 18.01 1.13 -3.44
N GLY A 3 18.88 1.84 -2.71
CA GLY A 3 18.79 1.99 -1.25
C GLY A 3 17.50 2.65 -0.74
N ASN A 4 16.97 3.65 -1.45
CA ASN A 4 15.79 4.41 -0.99
C ASN A 4 14.44 3.72 -1.27
N ILE A 5 14.39 2.66 -2.09
CA ILE A 5 13.12 2.03 -2.50
C ILE A 5 12.58 1.11 -1.40
N ILE A 6 13.44 0.57 -0.53
CA ILE A 6 13.00 -0.31 0.56
C ILE A 6 12.34 0.50 1.68
N GLU A 7 12.76 1.74 1.90
CA GLU A 7 12.28 2.58 3.00
C GLU A 7 10.94 3.24 2.68
N ASN A 8 10.42 3.18 1.45
CA ASN A 8 9.22 3.92 1.07
C ASN A 8 7.90 3.19 1.39
N ASN A 9 7.96 1.93 1.81
CA ASN A 9 6.81 1.12 2.15
C ASN A 9 7.18 0.17 3.28
N MET A 10 6.83 0.55 4.50
CA MET A 10 7.16 -0.18 5.71
C MET A 10 5.88 -0.45 6.49
N VAL A 11 5.66 -1.71 6.85
CA VAL A 11 4.53 -2.16 7.65
C VAL A 11 5.07 -2.97 8.82
N THR A 12 4.57 -2.69 10.01
CA THR A 12 4.68 -3.56 11.18
C THR A 12 3.27 -3.82 11.70
N ILE A 13 2.83 -5.06 11.63
CA ILE A 13 1.55 -5.50 12.19
C ILE A 13 1.75 -6.68 13.13
N SER A 14 1.03 -6.66 14.24
CA SER A 14 1.09 -7.72 15.26
C SER A 14 -0.33 -8.11 15.64
N GLY A 15 -0.62 -9.42 15.65
CA GLY A 15 -1.99 -9.89 15.82
C GLY A 15 -2.10 -11.41 15.83
N LYS A 16 -3.34 -11.91 15.82
CA LYS A 16 -3.64 -13.35 15.83
C LYS A 16 -3.93 -13.86 14.43
N ILE A 17 -3.36 -15.01 14.07
CA ILE A 17 -3.72 -15.69 12.81
C ILE A 17 -5.20 -16.07 12.87
N ALA A 18 -5.99 -15.59 11.91
CA ALA A 18 -7.45 -15.64 11.93
C ALA A 18 -8.05 -16.58 10.88
N SER A 19 -7.26 -17.05 9.92
CA SER A 19 -7.68 -18.01 8.90
C SER A 19 -6.64 -19.11 8.71
N ASN A 20 -7.04 -20.17 8.00
CA ASN A 20 -6.09 -21.14 7.47
C ASN A 20 -5.16 -20.46 6.45
N VAL A 21 -3.99 -21.07 6.25
CA VAL A 21 -3.06 -20.67 5.21
C VAL A 21 -3.45 -21.33 3.90
N GLU A 22 -3.60 -20.51 2.86
CA GLU A 22 -3.99 -20.94 1.53
C GLU A 22 -2.87 -20.66 0.54
N PHE A 23 -2.68 -21.54 -0.43
CA PHE A 23 -1.74 -21.25 -1.52
C PHE A 23 -2.29 -20.11 -2.38
N SER A 24 -1.43 -19.13 -2.70
CA SER A 24 -1.79 -17.98 -3.51
C SER A 24 -1.32 -18.12 -4.95
N HIS A 25 0.00 -18.16 -5.15
CA HIS A 25 0.63 -18.23 -6.47
C HIS A 25 2.08 -18.70 -6.34
N GLU A 26 2.69 -19.09 -7.46
CA GLU A 26 4.11 -19.45 -7.53
C GLU A 26 4.83 -18.53 -8.52
N VAL A 27 6.03 -18.09 -8.15
CA VAL A 27 6.89 -17.27 -9.02
C VAL A 27 8.29 -17.86 -9.00
N TYR A 28 8.81 -18.26 -10.17
CA TYR A 28 10.16 -18.84 -10.32
C TYR A 28 10.44 -20.02 -9.35
N GLY A 29 9.46 -20.89 -9.13
CA GLY A 29 9.59 -22.03 -8.21
C GLY A 29 9.52 -21.66 -6.72
N GLU A 30 9.10 -20.44 -6.39
CA GLU A 30 8.82 -20.00 -5.02
C GLU A 30 7.31 -19.84 -4.82
N GLY A 31 6.77 -20.63 -3.91
CA GLY A 31 5.39 -20.60 -3.49
C GLY A 31 5.09 -19.43 -2.53
N PHE A 32 3.98 -18.75 -2.78
CA PHE A 32 3.44 -17.72 -1.92
C PHE A 32 2.13 -18.20 -1.31
N TYR A 33 1.96 -17.91 -0.03
CA TYR A 33 0.81 -18.30 0.77
C TYR A 33 0.10 -17.08 1.32
N TYR A 34 -1.19 -17.23 1.58
CA TYR A 34 -2.09 -16.19 2.01
C TYR A 34 -2.83 -16.59 3.29
N PHE A 35 -3.00 -15.65 4.22
CA PHE A 35 -3.85 -15.82 5.40
C PHE A 35 -4.33 -14.46 5.92
N MET A 36 -5.34 -14.48 6.81
CA MET A 36 -5.85 -13.29 7.49
C MET A 36 -5.26 -13.17 8.89
N LEU A 37 -4.88 -11.95 9.27
CA LEU A 37 -4.41 -11.61 10.61
C LEU A 37 -5.41 -10.67 11.29
N ASP A 38 -5.90 -11.04 12.48
CA ASP A 38 -6.73 -10.17 13.31
C ASP A 38 -5.81 -9.28 14.16
N VAL A 39 -5.74 -8.01 13.77
CA VAL A 39 -4.91 -6.98 14.39
C VAL A 39 -5.76 -6.14 15.35
N PRO A 40 -5.45 -6.12 16.66
CA PRO A 40 -6.31 -5.49 17.65
C PRO A 40 -6.33 -3.96 17.53
N ARG A 41 -7.51 -3.38 17.72
CA ARG A 41 -7.74 -1.94 17.90
C ARG A 41 -7.93 -1.63 19.39
N LEU A 42 -7.72 -0.35 19.76
CA LEU A 42 -7.99 0.15 21.12
C LEU A 42 -9.46 0.00 21.55
N SER A 43 -10.38 -0.16 20.59
CA SER A 43 -11.82 -0.27 20.80
C SER A 43 -12.31 -1.71 21.02
N ASN A 44 -11.44 -2.67 21.36
CA ASN A 44 -11.76 -4.10 21.43
C ASN A 44 -12.35 -4.68 20.12
N SER A 45 -12.11 -4.02 18.99
CA SER A 45 -12.39 -4.53 17.66
C SER A 45 -11.09 -4.87 16.94
N TYR A 46 -11.19 -5.49 15.77
CA TYR A 46 -10.02 -5.96 15.02
C TYR A 46 -10.04 -5.41 13.61
N ASP A 47 -8.84 -5.10 13.09
CA ASP A 47 -8.59 -5.05 11.67
C ASP A 47 -8.21 -6.43 11.18
N ARG A 48 -9.01 -7.02 10.29
CA ARG A 48 -8.70 -8.30 9.69
C ARG A 48 -7.88 -8.09 8.42
N ILE A 49 -6.56 -8.15 8.53
CA ILE A 49 -5.62 -7.75 7.48
C ILE A 49 -5.13 -8.97 6.69
N PRO A 50 -5.21 -8.95 5.35
CA PRO A 50 -4.62 -9.98 4.50
C PRO A 50 -3.09 -9.93 4.54
N VAL A 51 -2.47 -11.10 4.66
CA VAL A 51 -1.01 -11.28 4.65
C VAL A 51 -0.65 -12.25 3.54
N THR A 52 0.40 -11.90 2.79
CA THR A 52 1.05 -12.78 1.82
C THR A 52 2.48 -13.05 2.27
N ILE A 53 2.86 -14.33 2.33
CA ILE A 53 4.16 -14.77 2.84
C ILE A 53 4.80 -15.77 1.88
N SER A 54 6.11 -15.68 1.73
CA SER A 54 6.90 -16.66 1.00
C SER A 54 7.07 -17.95 1.80
N GLU A 55 7.02 -19.08 1.11
CA GLU A 55 7.35 -20.39 1.70
C GLU A 55 8.79 -20.50 2.20
N ARG A 56 9.68 -19.66 1.68
CA ARG A 56 11.08 -19.60 2.11
C ARG A 56 11.24 -18.92 3.46
N LEU A 57 10.26 -18.10 3.87
CA LEU A 57 10.33 -17.36 5.13
C LEU A 57 9.93 -18.25 6.31
N ILE A 58 8.92 -19.10 6.14
CA ILE A 58 8.42 -19.95 7.21
C ILE A 58 7.73 -21.21 6.69
N ASP A 59 7.87 -22.29 7.44
CA ASP A 59 7.04 -23.48 7.24
C ASP A 59 5.57 -23.17 7.52
N LYS A 60 4.73 -23.30 6.48
CA LYS A 60 3.28 -23.08 6.54
C LYS A 60 2.58 -23.88 7.63
N GLN A 61 3.12 -25.03 8.04
CA GLN A 61 2.53 -25.84 9.12
C GLN A 61 2.58 -25.14 10.48
N LYS A 62 3.50 -24.17 10.66
CA LYS A 62 3.62 -23.40 11.90
C LYS A 62 2.62 -22.26 12.02
N LEU A 63 2.04 -21.82 10.91
CA LEU A 63 1.07 -20.73 10.81
C LEU A 63 -0.34 -21.23 11.18
N ILE A 64 -0.55 -21.44 12.47
CA ILE A 64 -1.77 -22.03 13.03
C ILE A 64 -2.68 -20.91 13.54
N ILE A 65 -3.99 -21.03 13.28
CA ILE A 65 -5.01 -20.12 13.81
C ILE A 65 -4.85 -19.93 15.31
N GLY A 66 -4.98 -18.68 15.77
CA GLY A 66 -4.88 -18.30 17.18
C GLY A 66 -3.46 -17.98 17.64
N LYS A 67 -2.41 -18.37 16.91
CA LYS A 67 -1.04 -17.95 17.22
C LYS A 67 -0.87 -16.45 17.01
N VAL A 68 -0.11 -15.84 17.90
CA VAL A 68 0.22 -14.42 17.86
C VAL A 68 1.54 -14.25 17.12
N VAL A 69 1.55 -13.37 16.13
CA VAL A 69 2.73 -13.07 15.32
C VAL A 69 2.93 -11.57 15.20
N GLU A 70 4.19 -11.16 15.04
CA GLU A 70 4.59 -9.86 14.53
C GLU A 70 5.13 -10.05 13.12
N ILE A 71 4.71 -9.17 12.21
CA ILE A 71 5.04 -9.24 10.79
C ILE A 71 5.59 -7.90 10.37
N GLU A 72 6.80 -7.91 9.83
CA GLU A 72 7.38 -6.77 9.14
C GLU A 72 7.35 -7.01 7.63
N GLY A 73 7.03 -5.97 6.86
CA GLY A 73 6.87 -6.12 5.43
C GLY A 73 6.47 -4.85 4.71
N GLN A 74 5.76 -5.03 3.60
CA GLN A 74 5.32 -3.95 2.72
C GLN A 74 3.83 -4.13 2.40
N PHE A 75 3.07 -3.03 2.34
CA PHE A 75 1.68 -3.09 1.91
C PHE A 75 1.61 -3.02 0.39
N ARG A 76 1.28 -4.14 -0.26
CA ARG A 76 1.34 -4.29 -1.71
C ARG A 76 -0.04 -4.34 -2.34
N SER A 77 -0.12 -3.88 -3.58
CA SER A 77 -1.32 -3.93 -4.40
C SER A 77 -1.10 -4.78 -5.65
N TYR A 78 -2.08 -5.60 -5.99
CA TYR A 78 -2.06 -6.45 -7.18
C TYR A 78 -3.40 -6.34 -7.91
N ASN A 79 -3.37 -6.17 -9.22
CA ASN A 79 -4.57 -6.32 -10.03
C ASN A 79 -4.82 -7.80 -10.22
N SER A 80 -5.93 -8.30 -9.70
CA SER A 80 -6.43 -9.63 -10.00
C SER A 80 -7.40 -9.51 -11.18
N PHE A 81 -7.00 -10.13 -12.30
CA PHE A 81 -7.85 -10.30 -13.46
C PHE A 81 -8.60 -11.62 -13.29
N SER A 82 -9.84 -11.53 -12.81
CA SER A 82 -10.75 -12.67 -12.69
C SER A 82 -11.94 -12.47 -13.64
N ASN A 83 -12.71 -13.53 -13.89
CA ASN A 83 -13.93 -13.45 -14.70
C ASN A 83 -15.00 -12.50 -14.11
N GLU A 84 -14.90 -12.14 -12.83
CA GLU A 84 -15.79 -11.18 -12.14
C GLU A 84 -15.35 -9.70 -12.30
N GLY A 85 -14.29 -9.45 -13.06
CA GLY A 85 -13.73 -8.12 -13.32
C GLY A 85 -12.38 -7.87 -12.65
N ASN A 86 -11.84 -6.67 -12.88
CA ASN A 86 -10.57 -6.23 -12.29
C ASN A 86 -10.79 -5.87 -10.81
N ARG A 87 -10.13 -6.61 -9.90
CA ARG A 87 -10.14 -6.32 -8.47
C ARG A 87 -8.73 -5.99 -8.00
N LEU A 88 -8.58 -4.83 -7.35
CA LEU A 88 -7.36 -4.49 -6.64
C LEU A 88 -7.29 -5.30 -5.34
N LEU A 89 -6.36 -6.24 -5.27
CA LEU A 89 -5.99 -6.95 -4.05
C LEU A 89 -4.97 -6.11 -3.30
N LEU A 90 -5.18 -5.92 -2.00
CA LEU A 90 -4.22 -5.31 -1.08
C LEU A 90 -3.81 -6.35 -0.05
N THR A 91 -2.53 -6.43 0.28
CA THR A 91 -1.99 -7.42 1.21
C THR A 91 -0.69 -6.92 1.85
N VAL A 92 -0.45 -7.30 3.10
CA VAL A 92 0.87 -7.15 3.71
C VAL A 92 1.76 -8.26 3.20
N PHE A 93 2.72 -7.92 2.34
CA PHE A 93 3.75 -8.82 1.87
C PHE A 93 4.83 -8.94 2.95
N ALA A 94 4.81 -10.05 3.68
CA ALA A 94 5.70 -10.33 4.79
C ALA A 94 7.14 -10.50 4.30
N ARG A 95 8.07 -9.82 4.96
CA ARG A 95 9.52 -9.98 4.80
C ARG A 95 10.15 -10.65 6.01
N GLU A 96 9.54 -10.46 7.18
CA GLU A 96 9.92 -11.07 8.44
C GLU A 96 8.65 -11.44 9.20
N LEU A 97 8.70 -12.54 9.95
CA LEU A 97 7.61 -12.99 10.80
C LEU A 97 8.20 -13.62 12.06
N GLU A 98 7.80 -13.10 13.20
CA GLU A 98 8.18 -13.62 14.51
C GLU A 98 6.95 -14.09 15.29
N PHE A 99 7.08 -15.21 16.01
CA PHE A 99 6.04 -15.64 16.94
C PHE A 99 6.20 -14.93 18.28
N LEU A 100 5.11 -14.37 18.78
CA LEU A 100 5.09 -13.71 20.08
C LEU A 100 4.53 -14.65 21.15
N GLU A 101 5.26 -14.81 22.24
CA GLU A 101 4.81 -15.60 23.39
C GLU A 101 3.80 -14.87 24.28
N ASP A 102 3.85 -13.52 24.29
CA ASP A 102 2.98 -12.68 25.15
C ASP A 102 2.42 -11.48 24.38
N GLU A 103 1.09 -11.46 24.23
CA GLU A 103 0.33 -10.36 23.61
C GLU A 103 0.57 -9.01 24.29
N LYS A 104 0.89 -8.99 25.59
CA LYS A 104 1.10 -7.76 26.35
C LYS A 104 2.34 -6.97 25.91
N LYS A 105 3.25 -7.59 25.15
CA LYS A 105 4.41 -6.90 24.57
C LYS A 105 4.03 -6.01 23.38
N ILE A 106 2.84 -6.21 22.80
CA ILE A 106 2.37 -5.49 21.63
C ILE A 106 1.88 -4.09 22.04
N LYS A 107 2.73 -3.07 21.87
CA LYS A 107 2.36 -1.67 22.17
C LYS A 107 1.61 -1.01 21.01
N ASN A 108 2.08 -1.24 19.77
CA ASN A 108 1.55 -0.62 18.57
C ASN A 108 1.33 -1.70 17.49
N PRO A 109 0.21 -2.44 17.54
CA PRO A 109 -0.04 -3.61 16.70
C PRO A 109 -0.21 -3.30 15.20
N ASN A 110 -0.26 -2.02 14.82
CA ASN A 110 -0.57 -1.61 13.47
C ASN A 110 0.13 -0.29 13.18
N GLN A 111 1.21 -0.37 12.42
CA GLN A 111 1.98 0.77 11.97
C GLN A 111 2.30 0.60 10.50
N ILE A 112 2.08 1.67 9.74
CA ILE A 112 2.49 1.75 8.36
C ILE A 112 3.10 3.11 8.08
N TYR A 113 4.17 3.11 7.31
CA TYR A 113 4.80 4.27 6.70
C TYR A 113 4.84 4.07 5.19
N LEU A 114 4.36 5.08 4.46
CA LEU A 114 4.44 5.12 3.00
C LEU A 114 5.06 6.44 2.54
N ASN A 115 5.93 6.38 1.55
CA ASN A 115 6.42 7.52 0.80
C ASN A 115 6.09 7.30 -0.68
N GLY A 116 5.13 8.07 -1.20
CA GLY A 116 4.59 7.87 -2.54
C GLY A 116 4.09 9.16 -3.17
N TYR A 117 3.38 9.03 -4.27
CA TYR A 117 2.93 10.15 -5.09
C TYR A 117 1.41 10.15 -5.23
N ILE A 118 0.79 11.32 -5.13
CA ILE A 118 -0.64 11.47 -5.38
C ILE A 118 -0.93 11.12 -6.84
N CYS A 119 -1.75 10.11 -7.11
CA CYS A 119 -2.04 9.66 -8.48
C CYS A 119 -3.45 10.00 -8.97
N LYS A 120 -4.31 10.51 -8.08
CA LYS A 120 -5.62 11.08 -8.41
C LYS A 120 -5.85 12.34 -7.59
N ARG A 121 -6.67 13.26 -8.11
CA ARG A 121 -7.07 14.46 -7.38
C ARG A 121 -7.68 14.04 -6.02
N PRO A 122 -7.18 14.58 -4.89
CA PRO A 122 -7.77 14.36 -3.57
C PRO A 122 -9.26 14.72 -3.55
N VAL A 123 -10.07 13.91 -2.84
CA VAL A 123 -11.52 14.16 -2.71
C VAL A 123 -11.83 14.50 -1.27
N TYR A 124 -11.95 15.79 -0.97
CA TYR A 124 -12.36 16.27 0.34
C TYR A 124 -13.87 16.18 0.52
N ARG A 125 -14.33 15.69 1.68
CA ARG A 125 -15.75 15.62 2.04
C ARG A 125 -15.96 15.53 3.55
N THR A 126 -17.21 15.72 3.96
CA THR A 126 -17.64 15.51 5.35
C THR A 126 -18.49 14.25 5.43
N THR A 127 -18.18 13.38 6.40
CA THR A 127 -19.00 12.20 6.71
C THR A 127 -20.38 12.61 7.27
N PRO A 128 -21.40 11.72 7.26
CA PRO A 128 -22.69 12.01 7.88
C PRO A 128 -22.63 12.44 9.35
N PHE A 129 -21.56 12.05 10.06
CA PHE A 129 -21.30 12.42 11.45
C PHE A 129 -20.44 13.69 11.62
N GLY A 130 -20.31 14.52 10.58
CA GLY A 130 -19.59 15.79 10.65
C GLY A 130 -18.06 15.68 10.65
N ARG A 131 -17.48 14.48 10.46
CA ARG A 131 -16.03 14.31 10.38
C ARG A 131 -15.50 14.68 9.00
N GLU A 132 -14.47 15.51 8.99
CA GLU A 132 -13.74 15.97 7.82
C GLU A 132 -12.76 14.89 7.35
N ILE A 133 -12.86 14.49 6.08
CA ILE A 133 -11.98 13.48 5.48
C ILE A 133 -11.58 13.84 4.05
N THR A 134 -10.43 13.30 3.63
CA THR A 134 -9.98 13.36 2.25
C THR A 134 -9.63 11.96 1.77
N ASP A 135 -10.28 11.50 0.70
CA ASP A 135 -9.91 10.27 0.02
C ASP A 135 -8.68 10.53 -0.87
N LEU A 136 -7.63 9.73 -0.67
CA LEU A 136 -6.38 9.81 -1.40
C LEU A 136 -6.08 8.46 -2.07
N LEU A 137 -5.42 8.50 -3.23
CA LEU A 137 -4.82 7.33 -3.83
C LEU A 137 -3.32 7.60 -4.01
N LEU A 138 -2.50 6.79 -3.34
CA LEU A 138 -1.06 6.95 -3.31
C LEU A 138 -0.40 5.89 -4.20
N ALA A 139 0.44 6.32 -5.14
CA ALA A 139 1.31 5.44 -5.90
C ALA A 139 2.66 5.31 -5.18
N VAL A 140 2.99 4.12 -4.69
CA VAL A 140 4.24 3.82 -3.98
C VAL A 140 5.12 2.99 -4.89
N ASN A 141 6.24 3.55 -5.32
CA ASN A 141 7.11 2.92 -6.31
C ASN A 141 7.82 1.71 -5.73
N ARG A 142 7.93 0.64 -6.52
CA ARG A 142 8.69 -0.56 -6.18
C ARG A 142 9.65 -0.90 -7.33
N PRO A 143 10.61 -1.83 -7.13
CA PRO A 143 11.54 -2.20 -8.19
C PRO A 143 10.84 -2.66 -9.47
N TYR A 144 11.58 -2.61 -10.59
CA TYR A 144 11.12 -3.02 -11.92
C TYR A 144 9.99 -2.16 -12.50
N ASN A 145 10.01 -0.84 -12.24
CA ASN A 145 9.05 0.14 -12.77
C ASN A 145 7.59 -0.22 -12.50
N LYS A 146 7.32 -0.81 -11.34
CA LYS A 146 5.97 -1.06 -10.86
C LYS A 146 5.68 -0.12 -9.69
N SER A 147 4.40 0.09 -9.41
CA SER A 147 3.96 0.83 -8.24
C SER A 147 2.79 0.12 -7.58
N ASP A 148 2.72 0.23 -6.26
CA ASP A 148 1.56 -0.16 -5.48
C ASP A 148 0.61 1.04 -5.37
N TYR A 149 -0.68 0.83 -5.65
CA TYR A 149 -1.72 1.87 -5.58
C TYR A 149 -2.54 1.67 -4.31
N ILE A 150 -2.35 2.54 -3.33
CA ILE A 150 -2.83 2.33 -1.97
C ILE A 150 -3.87 3.42 -1.62
N PRO A 151 -5.14 3.04 -1.39
CA PRO A 151 -6.15 3.96 -0.89
C PRO A 151 -5.81 4.44 0.51
N CYS A 152 -5.92 5.74 0.77
CA CYS A 152 -5.67 6.34 2.06
C CYS A 152 -6.80 7.31 2.42
N ILE A 153 -7.16 7.37 3.69
CA ILE A 153 -8.14 8.33 4.24
C ILE A 153 -7.42 9.24 5.22
N ALA A 154 -7.33 10.52 4.87
CA ALA A 154 -6.87 11.56 5.79
C ALA A 154 -8.03 12.11 6.61
N TRP A 155 -7.76 12.49 7.86
CA TRP A 155 -8.77 12.93 8.82
C TRP A 155 -8.47 14.32 9.38
N GLY A 156 -9.51 15.13 9.61
CA GLY A 156 -9.41 16.43 10.31
C GLY A 156 -8.37 17.35 9.67
N ARG A 157 -7.37 17.79 10.44
CA ARG A 157 -6.30 18.67 9.93
C ARG A 157 -5.54 18.06 8.74
N ASN A 158 -5.30 16.75 8.74
CA ASN A 158 -4.67 16.07 7.60
C ASN A 158 -5.60 16.07 6.38
N ALA A 159 -6.92 16.00 6.57
CA ALA A 159 -7.88 16.10 5.46
C ALA A 159 -7.83 17.49 4.81
N ARG A 160 -7.91 18.54 5.63
CA ARG A 160 -7.80 19.94 5.18
C ARG A 160 -6.50 20.24 4.46
N TYR A 161 -5.39 19.73 4.99
CA TYR A 161 -4.08 19.87 4.37
C TYR A 161 -3.99 19.13 3.03
N SER A 162 -4.53 17.90 2.96
CA SER A 162 -4.39 17.06 1.77
C SER A 162 -5.35 17.41 0.63
N GLU A 163 -6.41 18.17 0.90
CA GLU A 163 -7.34 18.68 -0.11
C GLU A 163 -6.65 19.52 -1.20
N SER A 164 -5.61 20.28 -0.83
CA SER A 164 -4.87 21.15 -1.76
C SER A 164 -3.76 20.45 -2.55
N LEU A 165 -3.52 19.16 -2.31
CA LEU A 165 -2.46 18.43 -3.01
C LEU A 165 -2.84 18.17 -4.48
N SER A 166 -1.84 18.19 -5.33
CA SER A 166 -1.95 17.95 -6.76
C SER A 166 -1.46 16.56 -7.14
N VAL A 167 -1.93 16.05 -8.28
CA VAL A 167 -1.39 14.82 -8.87
C VAL A 167 0.10 15.02 -9.14
N GLY A 168 0.91 14.06 -8.72
CA GLY A 168 2.37 14.11 -8.80
C GLY A 168 3.06 14.61 -7.53
N ASP A 169 2.32 15.16 -6.55
CA ASP A 169 2.92 15.57 -5.28
C ASP A 169 3.47 14.36 -4.52
N ASN A 170 4.73 14.43 -4.11
CA ASN A 170 5.33 13.43 -3.23
C ASN A 170 4.91 13.70 -1.79
N VAL A 171 4.37 12.67 -1.13
CA VAL A 171 3.94 12.74 0.26
C VAL A 171 4.41 11.52 1.04
N LYS A 172 4.78 11.79 2.29
CA LYS A 172 5.07 10.81 3.32
C LYS A 172 3.85 10.71 4.23
N ILE A 173 3.36 9.50 4.48
CA ILE A 173 2.23 9.25 5.38
C ILE A 173 2.58 8.19 6.41
N TRP A 174 2.06 8.39 7.61
CA TRP A 174 2.07 7.41 8.68
C TRP A 174 0.62 7.15 9.09
N GLY A 175 0.33 5.91 9.46
CA GLY A 175 -1.02 5.54 9.80
C GLY A 175 -1.16 4.11 10.26
N ARG A 176 -2.37 3.59 10.01
CA ARG A 176 -2.78 2.21 10.30
C ARG A 176 -3.50 1.63 9.11
N ILE A 177 -3.27 0.36 8.81
CA ILE A 177 -4.08 -0.36 7.81
C ILE A 177 -5.45 -0.64 8.42
N GLN A 178 -6.51 -0.25 7.73
CA GLN A 178 -7.89 -0.48 8.15
C GLN A 178 -8.62 -1.39 7.17
N SER A 179 -9.39 -2.30 7.74
CA SER A 179 -10.40 -3.09 7.04
C SER A 179 -11.78 -2.49 7.29
N ARG A 180 -12.59 -2.34 6.25
CA ARG A 180 -13.98 -1.88 6.35
C ARG A 180 -14.91 -2.75 5.52
N GLU A 181 -16.03 -3.15 6.10
CA GLU A 181 -17.09 -3.84 5.38
C GLU A 181 -17.99 -2.84 4.67
N TYR A 182 -18.47 -3.21 3.48
CA TYR A 182 -19.46 -2.47 2.73
C TYR A 182 -20.38 -3.42 1.98
N GLN A 183 -21.61 -2.98 1.73
CA GLN A 183 -22.58 -3.73 0.95
C GLN A 183 -22.54 -3.26 -0.50
N LYS A 184 -22.31 -4.20 -1.43
CA LYS A 184 -22.44 -3.98 -2.87
C LYS A 184 -23.76 -4.56 -3.33
N LYS A 185 -24.67 -3.71 -3.82
CA LYS A 185 -25.88 -4.17 -4.52
C LYS A 185 -25.52 -4.57 -5.95
N LEU A 186 -25.89 -5.78 -6.33
CA LEU A 186 -25.78 -6.28 -7.70
C LEU A 186 -26.98 -5.83 -8.54
N GLU A 187 -26.83 -5.87 -9.86
CA GLU A 187 -27.91 -5.58 -10.81
C GLU A 187 -29.11 -6.53 -10.64
N SER A 188 -28.87 -7.75 -10.14
CA SER A 188 -29.89 -8.73 -9.79
C SER A 188 -30.70 -8.37 -8.54
N GLY A 189 -30.32 -7.33 -7.80
CA GLY A 189 -30.93 -6.94 -6.51
C GLY A 189 -30.28 -7.61 -5.28
N GLU A 190 -29.40 -8.59 -5.48
CA GLU A 190 -28.66 -9.24 -4.39
C GLU A 190 -27.68 -8.27 -3.71
N VAL A 191 -27.49 -8.43 -2.40
CA VAL A 191 -26.57 -7.60 -1.61
C VAL A 191 -25.39 -8.46 -1.14
N LEU A 192 -24.20 -8.15 -1.64
CA LEU A 192 -22.96 -8.81 -1.23
C LEU A 192 -22.20 -7.96 -0.22
N THR A 193 -21.81 -8.55 0.91
CA THR A 193 -20.85 -7.94 1.82
C THR A 193 -19.44 -8.11 1.27
N LYS A 194 -18.71 -7.00 1.17
CA LYS A 194 -17.32 -6.94 0.71
C LYS A 194 -16.47 -6.19 1.71
N THR A 195 -15.17 -6.48 1.72
CA THR A 195 -14.19 -5.77 2.55
C THR A 195 -13.31 -4.91 1.67
N ALA A 196 -13.10 -3.65 2.07
CA ALA A 196 -12.10 -2.76 1.51
C ALA A 196 -10.97 -2.57 2.52
N PHE A 197 -9.76 -2.33 1.99
CA PHE A 197 -8.56 -2.05 2.77
C PHE A 197 -8.03 -0.67 2.38
N GLU A 198 -7.66 0.11 3.39
CA GLU A 198 -7.19 1.48 3.21
C GLU A 198 -6.27 1.90 4.37
N ILE A 199 -5.50 2.97 4.18
CA ILE A 199 -4.65 3.51 5.24
C ILE A 199 -5.38 4.64 5.94
N SER A 200 -5.56 4.50 7.25
CA SER A 200 -6.02 5.59 8.13
C SER A 200 -4.83 6.48 8.47
N VAL A 201 -4.77 7.68 7.90
CA VAL A 201 -3.61 8.56 8.03
C VAL A 201 -3.64 9.28 9.37
N SER A 202 -2.64 9.03 10.21
CA SER A 202 -2.43 9.73 11.48
C SER A 202 -1.50 10.94 11.33
N LYS A 203 -0.57 10.90 10.37
CA LYS A 203 0.38 11.99 10.10
C LYS A 203 0.72 12.01 8.62
N MET A 204 0.92 13.20 8.06
CA MET A 204 1.45 13.35 6.70
C MET A 204 2.40 14.54 6.58
N GLU A 205 3.34 14.43 5.65
CA GLU A 205 4.36 15.44 5.35
C GLU A 205 4.61 15.49 3.84
N MET A 206 5.02 16.65 3.29
CA MET A 206 5.54 16.69 1.93
C MET A 206 6.85 15.92 1.85
N GLY A 207 7.04 15.22 0.73
CA GLY A 207 8.34 14.80 0.30
C GLY A 207 9.25 15.98 -0.04
N SER A 208 10.56 15.78 0.12
CA SER A 208 11.55 16.71 -0.40
C SER A 208 11.42 16.80 -1.93
N LYS A 209 11.21 17.99 -2.48
CA LYS A 209 11.27 18.21 -3.92
C LYS A 209 12.66 17.80 -4.41
N SER A 210 12.76 16.72 -5.17
CA SER A 210 13.93 16.52 -6.02
C SER A 210 13.83 17.58 -7.12
N ASN A 211 14.65 18.64 -7.06
CA ASN A 211 14.86 19.53 -8.19
C ASN A 211 15.35 18.67 -9.37
N LYS A 212 14.42 18.20 -10.20
CA LYS A 212 14.71 17.85 -11.57
C LYS A 212 14.40 19.11 -12.38
N GLU A 213 15.32 20.05 -12.35
CA GLU A 213 15.48 20.95 -13.48
C GLU A 213 16.00 20.06 -14.60
N GLU A 214 15.11 19.74 -15.55
CA GLU A 214 15.53 19.20 -16.84
C GLU A 214 16.25 20.35 -17.55
N GLU A 215 17.58 20.31 -17.60
CA GLU A 215 18.34 21.19 -18.49
C GLU A 215 17.87 20.93 -19.93
N PRO A 216 17.53 21.96 -20.72
CA PRO A 216 17.16 21.78 -22.11
C PRO A 216 18.38 21.24 -22.88
N ILE A 217 18.18 20.11 -23.55
CA ILE A 217 19.13 19.53 -24.49
C ILE A 217 19.32 20.56 -25.61
N GLN A 218 20.54 21.12 -25.74
CA GLN A 218 20.92 21.91 -26.91
C GLN A 218 21.06 20.95 -28.09
N GLU A 219 20.18 21.07 -29.08
CA GLU A 219 20.36 20.48 -30.41
C GLU A 219 21.59 21.15 -31.05
N GLN A 220 22.63 20.35 -31.33
CA GLN A 220 23.72 20.75 -32.21
C GLN A 220 23.24 20.54 -33.65
N GLU A 221 23.02 21.64 -34.38
CA GLU A 221 22.89 21.64 -35.83
C GLU A 221 24.26 21.40 -36.45
N ASP A 222 24.47 20.21 -37.03
CA ASP A 222 25.59 19.93 -37.95
C ASP A 222 25.24 20.51 -39.32
N ASP A 223 25.67 21.75 -39.58
CA ASP A 223 25.73 22.34 -40.92
C ASP A 223 27.21 22.47 -41.33
N GLU A 224 27.69 21.56 -42.20
CA GLU A 224 28.84 21.85 -43.08
C GLU A 224 28.83 20.94 -44.33
N ILE A 225 28.15 21.40 -45.38
CA ILE A 225 28.44 21.05 -46.78
C ILE A 225 28.71 22.34 -47.54
N GLN A 226 29.96 22.62 -47.89
CA GLN A 226 30.37 23.35 -49.11
C GLN A 226 31.72 22.78 -49.57
N GLU A 227 31.74 21.97 -50.62
CA GLU A 227 32.12 22.37 -51.98
C GLU A 227 33.51 23.03 -52.07
N ASN A 228 34.49 22.25 -52.57
CA ASN A 228 35.63 22.78 -53.31
C ASN A 228 36.01 21.78 -54.40
N ASN A 229 35.43 21.96 -55.58
CA ASN A 229 35.97 21.48 -56.86
C ASN A 229 36.35 22.72 -57.69
N MET A 230 37.63 23.05 -57.68
CA MET A 230 38.32 23.79 -58.74
C MET A 230 39.73 23.21 -58.85
N GLU A 231 39.88 22.19 -59.70
CA GLU A 231 40.94 22.04 -60.70
C GLU A 231 40.63 20.83 -61.61
#